data_AF-A0A9X6WZB9-F1
#
_entry.id   AF-A0A9X6WZB9-F1
#
_cell.length_a   1.000
_cell.length_b   1.000
_cell.length_c   1.000
_cell.angle_alpha   90.00
_cell.angle_beta   90.00
_cell.angle_gamma   90.00
#
_symmetry.space_group_name_H-M   'P 1'
#
loop_
_entity.id
_entity.type
_entity.pdbx_description
1 polymer ?
#
loop_
_entity_poly.entity_id
_entity_poly.type
_entity_poly.pdbx_seq_one_letter_code
_entity_poly.pdbx_strand_id
1 'polypeptide(L)'
;MGRKEMLQNGVQQVFYEEEWYPPISEALKNLTVEQACWQPEGAASNTIWENVNHLLIFKERLLSRLHEDDTFVAPQNNDETFIQGGPNDDAAWQQTVKRTLQVHDALQSSLTALQEAELDQLSPSLPVWQQYMNILLHDAYHTGQIIQLRKLQGSWPTHRSYL
;
A
#
# COMPACT_ATOMS: atom_id res chain seq x y z
N MET A 1 -24.77 4.94 -5.75
CA MET A 1 -23.51 4.22 -5.48
C MET A 1 -23.67 3.47 -4.19
N GLY A 2 -23.52 2.14 -4.20
CA GLY A 2 -23.56 1.31 -2.98
C GLY A 2 -22.27 1.44 -2.18
N ARG A 3 -22.24 0.97 -0.92
CA ARG A 3 -21.02 1.03 -0.10
C ARG A 3 -19.92 0.15 -0.70
N LYS A 4 -20.28 -1.05 -1.15
CA LYS A 4 -19.33 -1.94 -1.85
C LYS A 4 -18.70 -1.27 -3.08
N GLU A 5 -19.53 -0.62 -3.89
CA GLU A 5 -19.07 0.08 -5.10
C GLU A 5 -18.11 1.23 -4.77
N MET A 6 -18.40 2.01 -3.72
CA MET A 6 -17.48 3.05 -3.23
C MET A 6 -16.11 2.48 -2.81
N LEU A 7 -16.11 1.33 -2.12
CA LEU A 7 -14.87 0.67 -1.71
C LEU A 7 -14.10 0.11 -2.92
N GLN A 8 -14.80 -0.48 -3.89
CA GLN A 8 -14.18 -1.00 -5.11
C GLN A 8 -13.52 0.12 -5.92
N ASN A 9 -14.18 1.26 -6.08
CA ASN A 9 -13.60 2.45 -6.69
C ASN A 9 -12.37 2.91 -5.89
N GLY A 10 -12.48 3.01 -4.57
CA GLY A 10 -11.35 3.40 -3.71
C GLY A 10 -10.14 2.46 -3.85
N VAL A 11 -10.35 1.15 -3.95
CA VAL A 11 -9.29 0.15 -4.20
C VAL A 11 -8.60 0.41 -5.53
N GLN A 12 -9.34 0.73 -6.61
CA GLN A 12 -8.71 1.10 -7.88
C GLN A 12 -7.92 2.42 -7.79
N GLN A 13 -8.49 3.44 -7.14
CA GLN A 13 -7.89 4.76 -7.03
C GLN A 13 -6.57 4.77 -6.23
N VAL A 14 -6.47 3.98 -5.15
CA VAL A 14 -5.23 3.97 -4.37
C VAL A 14 -4.07 3.35 -5.14
N PHE A 15 -4.31 2.41 -6.07
CA PHE A 15 -3.25 1.59 -6.64
C PHE A 15 -3.06 1.70 -8.14
N TYR A 16 -4.12 1.90 -8.92
CA TYR A 16 -4.06 1.85 -10.38
C TYR A 16 -4.52 3.14 -11.06
N GLU A 17 -5.54 3.79 -10.53
CA GLU A 17 -6.22 4.90 -11.22
C GLU A 17 -5.91 6.22 -10.54
N GLU A 18 -5.48 7.21 -11.31
CA GLU A 18 -5.24 8.55 -10.79
C GLU A 18 -6.54 9.33 -10.64
N GLU A 19 -6.67 9.99 -9.48
CA GLU A 19 -7.78 10.89 -9.17
C GLU A 19 -7.22 12.12 -8.44
N TRP A 20 -7.66 12.38 -7.20
CA TRP A 20 -7.19 13.49 -6.36
C TRP A 20 -5.71 13.36 -5.95
N TYR A 21 -5.10 12.20 -6.15
CA TYR A 21 -3.68 11.94 -5.95
C TYR A 21 -3.21 10.82 -6.89
N PRO A 22 -1.89 10.73 -7.14
CA PRO A 22 -1.34 9.68 -7.98
C PRO A 22 -1.42 8.31 -7.29
N PRO A 23 -1.70 7.22 -8.04
CA PRO A 23 -1.83 5.90 -7.47
C PRO A 23 -0.45 5.30 -7.10
N ILE A 24 -0.44 4.30 -6.22
CA ILE A 24 0.77 3.59 -5.78
C ILE A 24 1.57 3.05 -6.98
N SER A 25 0.91 2.47 -8.00
CA SER A 25 1.61 1.92 -9.17
C SER A 25 2.47 2.98 -9.87
N GLU A 26 1.96 4.18 -10.08
CA GLU A 26 2.72 5.29 -10.66
C GLU A 26 3.77 5.84 -9.68
N ALA A 27 3.46 5.89 -8.38
CA ALA A 27 4.42 6.27 -7.34
C ALA A 27 5.65 5.35 -7.29
N LEU A 28 5.48 4.06 -7.61
CA LEU A 28 6.55 3.05 -7.60
C LEU A 28 7.23 2.83 -8.96
N LYS A 29 6.67 3.40 -10.02
CA LYS A 29 7.14 3.19 -11.39
C LYS A 29 8.57 3.66 -11.61
N ASN A 30 9.36 2.81 -12.26
CA ASN A 30 10.74 3.08 -12.69
C ASN A 30 11.69 3.55 -11.56
N LEU A 31 11.47 3.12 -10.31
CA LEU A 31 12.42 3.35 -9.22
C LEU A 31 13.56 2.33 -9.28
N THR A 32 14.79 2.82 -9.19
CA THR A 32 15.96 1.97 -8.94
C THR A 32 16.04 1.63 -7.45
N VAL A 33 16.80 0.58 -7.10
CA VAL A 33 17.02 0.24 -5.69
C VAL A 33 17.70 1.37 -4.91
N GLU A 34 18.61 2.12 -5.53
CA GLU A 34 19.27 3.25 -4.87
C GLU A 34 18.26 4.35 -4.50
N GLN A 35 17.30 4.63 -5.38
CA GLN A 35 16.21 5.57 -5.09
C GLN A 35 15.26 5.04 -4.02
N ALA A 36 15.01 3.73 -4.02
CA ALA A 36 14.15 3.07 -3.05
C ALA A 36 14.74 3.08 -1.63
N CYS A 37 16.06 2.87 -1.51
CA CYS A 37 16.83 2.89 -0.26
C CYS A 37 17.30 4.30 0.15
N TRP A 38 17.15 5.30 -0.71
CA TRP A 38 17.61 6.65 -0.40
C TRP A 38 16.83 7.23 0.78
N GLN A 39 17.56 7.91 1.66
CA GLN A 39 17.02 8.59 2.83
C GLN A 39 17.47 10.06 2.84
N PRO A 40 16.60 11.00 3.25
CA PRO A 40 17.01 12.38 3.49
C PRO A 40 18.13 12.48 4.52
N GLU A 41 18.91 13.56 4.44
CA GLU A 41 19.98 13.85 5.41
C GLU A 41 19.44 13.83 6.85
N GLY A 42 20.25 13.28 7.76
CA GLY A 42 19.88 13.13 9.17
C GLY A 42 18.82 12.06 9.43
N ALA A 43 18.53 11.18 8.46
CA ALA A 43 17.52 10.14 8.58
C ALA A 43 16.12 10.69 8.94
N ALA A 44 15.80 11.89 8.42
CA ALA A 44 14.60 12.64 8.80
C ALA A 44 13.27 12.04 8.33
N SER A 45 13.30 10.97 7.54
CA SER A 45 12.12 10.25 7.06
C SER A 45 12.46 8.79 6.77
N ASN A 46 11.44 7.94 6.72
CA ASN A 46 11.57 6.60 6.16
C ASN A 46 11.92 6.68 4.67
N THR A 47 12.65 5.70 4.17
CA THR A 47 12.93 5.53 2.75
C THR A 47 11.66 5.13 1.98
N ILE A 48 11.73 5.15 0.64
CA ILE A 48 10.59 4.70 -0.18
C ILE A 48 10.31 3.22 0.09
N TRP A 49 11.34 2.38 0.15
CA TRP A 49 11.16 0.94 0.37
C TRP A 49 10.58 0.65 1.75
N GLU A 50 11.02 1.35 2.79
CA GLU A 50 10.43 1.23 4.13
C GLU A 50 8.94 1.57 4.12
N ASN A 51 8.53 2.65 3.40
CA ASN A 51 7.11 2.97 3.23
C ASN A 51 6.36 1.87 2.44
N VAL A 52 6.96 1.26 1.42
CA VAL A 52 6.31 0.15 0.70
C VAL A 52 6.14 -1.08 1.57
N ASN A 53 7.13 -1.44 2.39
CA ASN A 53 7.01 -2.55 3.35
C ASN A 53 5.90 -2.28 4.37
N HIS A 54 5.81 -1.04 4.86
CA HIS A 54 4.74 -0.62 5.75
C HIS A 54 3.36 -0.83 5.14
N LEU A 55 3.15 -0.35 3.90
CA LEU A 55 1.92 -0.58 3.15
C LEU A 55 1.63 -2.07 2.96
N LEU A 56 2.64 -2.84 2.54
CA LEU A 56 2.52 -4.27 2.29
C LEU A 56 2.05 -5.02 3.54
N ILE A 57 2.67 -4.78 4.70
CA ILE A 57 2.33 -5.48 5.95
C ILE A 57 0.89 -5.20 6.38
N PHE A 58 0.42 -3.96 6.28
CA PHE A 58 -0.96 -3.63 6.63
C PHE A 58 -1.98 -4.22 5.63
N LYS A 59 -1.62 -4.32 4.35
CA LYS A 59 -2.42 -5.04 3.35
C LYS A 59 -2.48 -6.54 3.63
N GLU A 60 -1.34 -7.17 3.91
CA GLU A 60 -1.27 -8.59 4.25
C GLU A 60 -2.06 -8.90 5.53
N ARG A 61 -2.03 -7.99 6.51
CA ARG A 61 -2.84 -8.11 7.73
C ARG A 61 -4.33 -8.05 7.46
N LEU A 62 -4.79 -7.19 6.54
CA LEU A 62 -6.20 -7.17 6.16
C LEU A 62 -6.55 -8.44 5.40
N LEU A 63 -5.70 -8.86 4.46
CA LEU A 63 -5.93 -10.06 3.66
C LEU A 63 -6.02 -11.31 4.56
N SER A 64 -5.11 -11.46 5.52
CA SER A 64 -5.14 -12.60 6.45
C SER A 64 -6.41 -12.65 7.28
N ARG A 65 -6.92 -11.50 7.74
CA ARG A 65 -8.21 -11.42 8.44
C ARG A 65 -9.40 -11.82 7.59
N LEU A 66 -9.39 -11.46 6.31
CA LEU A 66 -10.47 -11.80 5.38
C LEU A 66 -10.49 -13.29 5.02
N HIS A 67 -9.32 -13.95 5.07
CA HIS A 67 -9.17 -15.37 4.76
C HIS A 67 -9.03 -16.26 5.99
N GLU A 68 -9.14 -15.69 7.19
CA GLU A 68 -8.91 -16.39 8.46
C GLU A 68 -7.56 -17.12 8.49
N ASP A 69 -6.54 -16.53 7.87
CA ASP A 69 -5.17 -17.08 7.79
C ASP A 69 -4.41 -16.83 9.10
N ASP A 70 -4.17 -17.91 9.83
CA ASP A 70 -3.47 -17.93 11.12
C ASP A 70 -1.94 -17.91 11.01
N THR A 71 -1.40 -18.00 9.79
CA THR A 71 0.05 -17.99 9.53
C THR A 71 0.63 -16.57 9.50
N PHE A 72 -0.21 -15.54 9.38
CA PHE A 72 0.25 -14.15 9.41
C PHE A 72 0.76 -13.75 10.80
N VAL A 73 2.04 -13.42 10.88
CA VAL A 73 2.67 -12.92 12.10
C VAL A 73 2.56 -11.41 12.15
N ALA A 74 1.73 -10.90 13.06
CA ALA A 74 1.61 -9.46 13.25
C ALA A 74 2.92 -8.85 13.80
N PRO A 75 3.32 -7.67 13.31
CA PRO A 75 4.45 -6.92 13.87
C PRO A 75 4.15 -6.54 15.32
N GLN A 76 5.17 -6.55 16.19
CA GLN A 76 5.01 -6.24 17.62
C GLN A 76 4.76 -4.76 17.86
N ASN A 77 5.25 -3.90 16.97
CA ASN A 77 5.09 -2.46 17.01
C ASN A 77 5.08 -1.88 15.58
N ASN A 78 4.82 -0.57 15.49
CA ASN A 78 4.76 0.11 14.20
C ASN A 78 6.13 0.18 13.51
N ASP A 79 7.23 0.31 14.25
CA ASP A 79 8.57 0.48 13.67
C ASP A 79 9.02 -0.78 12.91
N GLU A 80 8.63 -1.97 13.40
CA GLU A 80 8.91 -3.24 12.73
C GLU A 80 8.32 -3.34 11.32
N THR A 81 7.29 -2.54 11.01
CA THR A 81 6.67 -2.55 9.68
C THR A 81 7.48 -1.82 8.61
N PHE A 82 8.46 -1.01 9.03
CA PHE A 82 9.34 -0.30 8.11
C PHE A 82 10.57 -1.13 7.77
N ILE A 83 10.87 -2.24 8.46
CA ILE A 83 12.13 -2.98 8.27
C ILE A 83 12.23 -3.59 6.86
N GLN A 84 13.37 -3.35 6.19
CA GLN A 84 13.75 -4.03 4.95
C GLN A 84 14.29 -5.43 5.29
N GLY A 85 13.59 -6.48 4.86
CA GLY A 85 13.88 -7.87 5.25
C GLY A 85 14.86 -8.63 4.35
N GLY A 86 15.63 -7.95 3.49
CA GLY A 86 16.47 -8.59 2.46
C GLY A 86 17.72 -7.80 2.11
N PRO A 87 18.54 -8.29 1.16
CA PRO A 87 19.63 -7.50 0.61
C PRO A 87 19.09 -6.24 -0.07
N ASN A 88 19.79 -5.12 0.05
CA ASN A 88 19.43 -3.88 -0.62
C ASN A 88 19.86 -3.93 -2.11
N ASP A 89 19.27 -4.87 -2.85
CA ASP A 89 19.50 -5.09 -4.27
C ASP A 89 18.21 -5.01 -5.10
N ASP A 90 18.37 -4.88 -6.42
CA ASP A 90 17.23 -4.75 -7.33
C ASP A 90 16.28 -5.96 -7.27
N ALA A 91 16.80 -7.17 -7.06
CA ALA A 91 15.97 -8.38 -7.04
C ALA A 91 15.01 -8.37 -5.85
N ALA A 92 15.52 -8.04 -4.65
CA ALA A 92 14.72 -7.90 -3.45
C ALA A 92 13.72 -6.74 -3.56
N TRP A 93 14.12 -5.59 -4.12
CA TRP A 93 13.22 -4.46 -4.33
C TRP A 93 12.06 -4.83 -5.26
N GLN A 94 12.35 -5.42 -6.42
CA GLN A 94 11.32 -5.85 -7.37
C GLN A 94 10.41 -6.94 -6.76
N GLN A 95 10.96 -7.81 -5.91
CA GLN A 95 10.15 -8.80 -5.20
C GLN A 95 9.18 -8.15 -4.20
N THR A 96 9.60 -7.12 -3.47
CA THR A 96 8.70 -6.33 -2.60
C THR A 96 7.60 -5.67 -3.43
N VAL A 97 7.93 -4.96 -4.51
CA VAL A 97 6.93 -4.29 -5.38
C VAL A 97 5.93 -5.31 -5.94
N LYS A 98 6.42 -6.45 -6.44
CA LYS A 98 5.58 -7.53 -6.95
C LYS A 98 4.66 -8.10 -5.87
N ARG A 99 5.16 -8.30 -4.64
CA ARG A 99 4.34 -8.81 -3.54
C ARG A 99 3.27 -7.80 -3.15
N THR A 100 3.60 -6.51 -3.09
CA THR A 100 2.64 -5.42 -2.84
C THR A 100 1.50 -5.41 -3.87
N LEU A 101 1.83 -5.57 -5.16
CA LEU A 101 0.85 -5.71 -6.24
C LEU A 101 -0.06 -6.93 -6.02
N GLN A 102 0.53 -8.10 -5.79
CA GLN A 102 -0.22 -9.35 -5.61
C GLN A 102 -1.20 -9.30 -4.43
N VAL A 103 -0.77 -8.73 -3.30
CA VAL A 103 -1.63 -8.60 -2.11
C VAL A 103 -2.74 -7.59 -2.36
N HIS A 104 -2.45 -6.49 -3.07
CA HIS A 104 -3.48 -5.53 -3.46
C HIS A 104 -4.55 -6.16 -4.37
N ASP A 105 -4.14 -6.93 -5.39
CA ASP A 105 -5.07 -7.64 -6.28
C ASP A 105 -5.91 -8.69 -5.53
N ALA A 106 -5.30 -9.37 -4.56
CA ALA A 106 -6.01 -10.31 -3.70
C ALA A 106 -7.08 -9.59 -2.86
N LEU A 107 -6.77 -8.42 -2.29
CA LEU A 107 -7.75 -7.59 -1.58
C LEU A 107 -8.89 -7.14 -2.51
N GLN A 108 -8.58 -6.69 -3.73
CA GLN A 108 -9.61 -6.34 -4.72
C GLN A 108 -10.53 -7.53 -5.03
N SER A 109 -9.94 -8.72 -5.23
CA SER A 109 -10.66 -9.94 -5.53
C SER A 109 -11.57 -10.35 -4.37
N SER A 110 -11.05 -10.30 -3.13
CA SER A 110 -11.81 -10.60 -1.92
C SER A 110 -12.96 -9.61 -1.73
N LEU A 111 -12.73 -8.31 -1.91
CA LEU A 111 -13.80 -7.31 -1.87
C LEU A 111 -14.89 -7.57 -2.91
N THR A 112 -14.50 -8.00 -4.12
CA THR A 112 -15.43 -8.30 -5.20
C THR A 112 -16.30 -9.53 -4.89
N ALA A 113 -15.73 -10.53 -4.22
CA ALA A 113 -16.44 -11.75 -3.84
C ALA A 113 -17.45 -11.55 -2.69
N LEU A 114 -17.20 -10.61 -1.77
CA LEU A 114 -18.08 -10.34 -0.62
C LEU A 114 -19.48 -9.86 -1.05
N GLN A 115 -20.52 -10.34 -0.40
CA GLN A 115 -21.87 -9.79 -0.48
C GLN A 115 -21.98 -8.49 0.32
N GLU A 116 -22.92 -7.61 -0.04
CA GLU A 116 -23.08 -6.31 0.63
C GLU A 116 -23.29 -6.46 2.15
N ALA A 117 -24.05 -7.48 2.58
CA ALA A 117 -24.31 -7.73 4.01
C ALA A 117 -23.06 -8.20 4.79
N GLU A 118 -22.06 -8.79 4.11
CA GLU A 118 -20.82 -9.23 4.75
C GLU A 118 -19.89 -8.05 5.08
N LEU A 119 -20.10 -6.89 4.43
CA LEU A 119 -19.34 -5.68 4.72
C LEU A 119 -19.50 -5.20 6.17
N ASP A 120 -20.67 -5.42 6.77
CA ASP A 120 -20.98 -5.04 8.16
C ASP A 120 -20.49 -6.07 9.20
N GLN A 121 -19.98 -7.23 8.78
CA GLN A 121 -19.44 -8.24 9.68
C GLN A 121 -18.13 -7.78 10.33
N LEU A 122 -17.97 -8.07 11.61
CA LEU A 122 -16.74 -7.76 12.36
C LEU A 122 -15.66 -8.80 12.06
N SER A 123 -14.45 -8.35 11.72
CA SER A 123 -13.30 -9.25 11.55
C SER A 123 -11.97 -8.57 11.90
N PRO A 124 -11.41 -8.72 13.11
CA PRO A 124 -11.98 -9.33 14.30
C PRO A 124 -12.84 -8.36 15.13
N SER A 125 -12.58 -7.04 15.05
CA SER A 125 -13.20 -6.04 15.94
C SER A 125 -13.84 -4.84 15.23
N LEU A 126 -13.57 -4.67 13.94
CA LEU A 126 -14.16 -3.63 13.10
C LEU A 126 -14.91 -4.27 11.93
N PRO A 127 -15.98 -3.62 11.44
CA PRO A 127 -16.64 -4.04 10.21
C PRO A 127 -15.66 -4.13 9.04
N VAL A 128 -15.86 -5.09 8.14
CA VAL A 128 -15.02 -5.26 6.94
C VAL A 128 -14.93 -3.97 6.12
N TRP A 129 -16.05 -3.27 5.90
CA TRP A 129 -16.04 -2.00 5.16
C TRP A 129 -15.11 -0.96 5.78
N GLN A 130 -15.08 -0.88 7.12
CA GLN A 130 -14.30 0.12 7.83
C GLN A 130 -12.81 -0.19 7.74
N GLN A 131 -12.45 -1.47 7.74
CA GLN A 131 -11.06 -1.88 7.56
C GLN A 131 -10.54 -1.59 6.15
N TYR A 132 -11.35 -1.81 5.11
CA TYR A 132 -11.01 -1.36 3.76
C TYR A 132 -10.81 0.15 3.74
N MET A 133 -11.75 0.95 4.23
CA MET A 133 -11.60 2.41 4.29
C MET A 133 -10.33 2.85 5.00
N ASN A 134 -9.98 2.20 6.12
CA ASN A 134 -8.77 2.51 6.86
C ASN A 134 -7.50 2.24 6.01
N ILE A 135 -7.44 1.10 5.31
CA ILE A 135 -6.31 0.78 4.41
C ILE A 135 -6.25 1.76 3.24
N LEU A 136 -7.38 2.16 2.66
CA LEU A 136 -7.39 3.09 1.54
C LEU A 136 -6.87 4.49 1.93
N LEU A 137 -7.28 5.00 3.09
CA LEU A 137 -6.78 6.28 3.62
C LEU A 137 -5.30 6.20 4.01
N HIS A 138 -4.89 5.08 4.60
CA HIS A 138 -3.51 4.79 4.97
C HIS A 138 -2.59 4.74 3.73
N ASP A 139 -3.01 4.01 2.70
CA ASP A 139 -2.34 3.95 1.40
C ASP A 139 -2.12 5.34 0.79
N ALA A 140 -3.18 6.15 0.72
CA ALA A 140 -3.13 7.49 0.16
C ALA A 140 -2.13 8.39 0.92
N TYR A 141 -2.13 8.31 2.25
CA TYR A 141 -1.20 9.06 3.11
C TYR A 141 0.26 8.70 2.81
N HIS A 142 0.62 7.42 2.81
CA HIS A 142 2.00 6.99 2.55
C HIS A 142 2.41 7.14 1.07
N THR A 143 1.46 7.08 0.13
CA THR A 143 1.72 7.39 -1.27
C THR A 143 2.19 8.84 -1.43
N GLY A 144 1.58 9.77 -0.70
CA GLY A 144 2.03 11.15 -0.62
C GLY A 144 3.48 11.27 -0.11
N GLN A 145 3.86 10.48 0.90
CA GLN A 145 5.23 10.45 1.41
C GLN A 145 6.23 9.90 0.38
N ILE A 146 5.90 8.81 -0.29
CA ILE A 146 6.72 8.23 -1.38
C ILE A 146 6.94 9.28 -2.47
N ILE A 147 5.89 9.94 -2.93
CA ILE A 147 5.98 11.00 -3.95
C ILE A 147 6.83 12.16 -3.46
N GLN A 148 6.70 12.57 -2.20
CA GLN A 148 7.52 13.63 -1.63
C GLN A 148 9.02 13.26 -1.65
N LEU A 149 9.37 12.03 -1.29
CA LEU A 149 10.76 11.55 -1.37
C LEU A 149 11.26 11.56 -2.81
N ARG A 150 10.44 11.11 -3.77
CA ARG A 150 10.78 11.17 -5.19
C ARG A 150 11.01 12.60 -5.69
N LYS A 151 10.19 13.55 -5.24
CA LYS A 151 10.38 14.98 -5.57
C LYS A 151 11.70 15.51 -5.03
N LEU A 152 12.07 15.15 -3.79
CA LEU A 152 13.36 15.54 -3.19
C LEU A 152 14.56 14.95 -3.93
N GLN A 153 14.41 13.73 -4.45
CA GLN A 153 15.43 13.07 -5.28
C GLN A 153 15.48 13.59 -6.73
N GLY A 154 14.50 14.40 -7.16
CA GLY A 154 14.32 14.75 -8.58
C GLY A 154 13.90 13.56 -9.46
N SER A 155 13.47 12.45 -8.87
CA SER A 155 13.04 11.22 -9.57
C SER A 155 11.53 11.19 -9.87
N TRP A 156 10.78 12.19 -9.40
CA TRP A 156 9.38 12.38 -9.76
C TRP A 156 9.24 13.19 -11.05
N PRO A 157 8.37 12.81 -12.01
CA PRO A 157 8.17 13.59 -13.23
C PRO A 157 7.73 15.04 -12.94
N THR A 158 8.40 16.00 -13.56
CA THR A 158 8.10 17.44 -13.42
C THR A 158 6.80 17.84 -14.10
N HIS A 159 6.38 17.09 -15.11
CA HIS A 159 5.10 17.22 -15.79
C HIS A 159 4.39 15.87 -15.76
N ARG A 160 3.15 15.88 -15.25
CA ARG A 160 2.25 14.73 -15.29
C ARG A 160 0.96 15.22 -15.94
N SER A 161 0.45 14.48 -16.91
CA SER A 161 -0.92 14.62 -17.35
C SER A 161 -1.81 14.03 -16.25
N TYR A 162 -2.59 14.85 -15.59
CA TYR A 162 -3.75 14.38 -14.83
C TYR A 162 -5.00 14.61 -15.70
N LEU A 163 -6.12 14.00 -15.33
CA LEU A 163 -7.46 14.18 -15.92
C LEU A 163 -7.68 15.54 -16.59
#